data_AF-A0ABD2HC94-F1
#
_entry.id   AF-A0ABD2HC94-F1
#
_cell.length_a   1.000
_cell.length_b   1.000
_cell.length_c   1.000
_cell.angle_alpha   90.00
_cell.angle_beta   90.00
_cell.angle_gamma   90.00
#
_symmetry.space_group_name_H-M   'P 1'
#
loop_
_entity.id
_entity.type
_entity.pdbx_description
1 polymer ?
#
loop_
_entity_poly.entity_id
_entity_poly.type
_entity_poly.pdbx_seq_one_letter_code
_entity_poly.pdbx_strand_id
1 'polypeptide(L)'
;MMEGGMQLLNRDGHSISHNSKRHYHDSFVSMNRMRQRGLLCDIVLHVSNKEIKAHKVVLASCSPYFHAMFTNEMSESRQTHVTLHDIDCQALEQLVQYAYTAEIVVGEGNVQTLLPAASLLQLNGVRDACCKFLLSQLDPSNCLGIRGFADTHSCSDLLKSAHKYVLQHFVEVSKTEEFMLLPLKQVLDLISSDNLNVPSEEEVYRAVLSWVKHDVDGRRQHVPWLMKCVRLPLLRRDFLMSNVDTELLVRHHSECKDLLIEALKYHLMPEQRGVLGNSRTRPRRCEGASPVLFAVGQCAPEGGGSLFAIHGDCEAYDTRTDRWHMVASMSTRRARVGVAAIGNRLYAVGGYDGTSDLATVESYDPITNSWQPEVSMGTRRSCLGVAVLHGLLYAAGGYDGASCLNSAERYDPLTSTWTSIAAMSTRRRYVRVATLDSSLFAVGGYDSSSHLATVEKYDPQSNTWTAIANMLSRRSSAGVAVLDGMLYVAGGNDGTSCLNSVERFNPKANTWEGVAPMNIRRSTHDLVAMDGWLYAVGGNDGSSSLNSIEKYNPRSNKWVAASCMFTRRSSVGVAVLELLNFPPPSSPTLSVSSTSL
;
A
#
# COMPACT_ATOMS: atom_id res chain seq x y z
N MET A 1 -14.19 -7.21 53.05
CA MET A 1 -14.13 -5.73 53.08
C MET A 1 -15.45 -5.21 52.54
N MET A 2 -16.04 -4.27 53.27
CA MET A 2 -17.30 -3.61 52.92
C MET A 2 -17.15 -2.83 51.61
N GLU A 3 -18.12 -2.92 50.72
CA GLU A 3 -18.40 -1.84 49.77
C GLU A 3 -19.88 -1.46 49.90
N GLY A 4 -20.09 -0.38 50.67
CA GLY A 4 -21.36 0.30 50.78
C GLY A 4 -21.61 1.15 49.53
N GLY A 5 -22.66 0.82 48.79
CA GLY A 5 -23.24 1.69 47.79
C GLY A 5 -24.14 2.73 48.44
N MET A 6 -23.72 3.99 48.41
CA MET A 6 -24.41 5.15 48.97
C MET A 6 -25.75 5.37 48.23
N GLN A 7 -26.88 5.23 48.94
CA GLN A 7 -28.22 5.53 48.42
C GLN A 7 -28.50 7.04 48.51
N LEU A 8 -28.70 7.67 47.36
CA LEU A 8 -29.35 8.99 47.26
C LEU A 8 -30.85 8.81 47.46
N LEU A 9 -31.35 9.30 48.60
CA LEU A 9 -32.77 9.37 48.94
C LEU A 9 -33.43 10.52 48.20
N ASN A 10 -34.34 10.21 47.27
CA ASN A 10 -35.41 11.12 46.86
C ASN A 10 -36.75 10.53 47.32
N ARG A 11 -37.47 11.30 48.14
CA ARG A 11 -38.81 10.98 48.65
C ARG A 11 -39.84 11.28 47.57
N ASP A 12 -40.41 10.24 46.96
CA ASP A 12 -41.86 10.01 46.78
C ASP A 12 -42.08 8.69 46.03
N GLY A 13 -42.72 7.70 46.69
CA GLY A 13 -42.96 6.34 46.18
C GLY A 13 -41.77 5.39 46.36
N HIS A 14 -41.68 4.69 47.50
CA HIS A 14 -40.51 3.88 47.87
C HIS A 14 -40.47 2.53 47.13
N SER A 15 -39.96 2.50 45.90
CA SER A 15 -39.49 1.25 45.27
C SER A 15 -37.97 1.16 45.38
N ILE A 16 -37.46 0.20 46.15
CA ILE A 16 -36.03 -0.13 46.19
C ILE A 16 -35.79 -1.21 45.12
N SER A 17 -35.08 -0.87 44.03
CA SER A 17 -34.67 -1.84 43.02
C SER A 17 -33.40 -2.56 43.47
N HIS A 18 -33.51 -3.80 43.94
CA HIS A 18 -32.37 -4.68 44.22
C HIS A 18 -32.01 -5.51 42.99
N ASN A 19 -30.82 -5.30 42.41
CA ASN A 19 -30.32 -6.06 41.27
C ASN A 19 -29.09 -6.88 41.70
N SER A 20 -29.28 -8.18 41.95
CA SER A 20 -28.19 -9.10 42.23
C SER A 20 -27.55 -9.58 40.93
N LYS A 21 -26.40 -9.00 40.58
CA LYS A 21 -25.61 -9.37 39.39
C LYS A 21 -25.07 -10.81 39.40
N ARG A 22 -25.24 -11.59 40.47
CA ARG A 22 -24.81 -13.00 40.50
C ARG A 22 -25.96 -13.99 40.38
N HIS A 23 -27.18 -13.53 40.65
CA HIS A 23 -28.37 -14.40 40.66
C HIS A 23 -28.60 -15.11 39.33
N TYR A 24 -28.40 -14.43 38.19
CA TYR A 24 -28.54 -15.05 36.87
C TYR A 24 -27.48 -16.15 36.64
N HIS A 25 -26.22 -15.90 37.01
CA HIS A 25 -25.14 -16.88 36.85
C HIS A 25 -25.39 -18.11 37.72
N ASP A 26 -25.70 -17.92 39.01
CA ASP A 26 -25.97 -19.02 39.94
C ASP A 26 -27.20 -19.85 39.52
N SER A 27 -28.21 -19.20 38.92
CA SER A 27 -29.39 -19.87 38.36
C SER A 27 -29.04 -20.76 37.18
N PHE A 28 -28.25 -20.28 36.20
CA PHE A 28 -27.82 -21.10 35.06
C PHE A 28 -26.90 -22.26 35.47
N VAL A 29 -26.02 -22.04 36.47
CA VAL A 29 -25.19 -23.11 37.05
C VAL A 29 -26.06 -24.20 37.70
N SER A 30 -27.12 -23.80 38.42
CA SER A 30 -28.10 -24.74 39.01
C SER A 30 -28.85 -25.51 37.92
N MET A 31 -29.32 -24.84 36.86
CA MET A 31 -29.97 -25.48 35.72
C MET A 31 -29.05 -26.47 35.00
N ASN A 32 -27.75 -26.18 34.90
CA ASN A 32 -26.79 -27.12 34.33
C ASN A 32 -26.62 -28.38 35.20
N ARG A 33 -26.60 -28.24 36.53
CA ARG A 33 -26.58 -29.41 37.43
C ARG A 33 -27.86 -30.25 37.31
N MET A 34 -29.02 -29.61 37.12
CA MET A 34 -30.28 -30.31 36.86
C MET A 34 -30.23 -31.09 35.55
N ARG A 35 -29.69 -30.49 34.48
CA ARG A 35 -29.46 -31.14 33.18
C ARG A 35 -28.60 -32.40 33.31
N GLN A 36 -27.45 -32.30 34.00
CA GLN A 36 -26.54 -33.43 34.20
C GLN A 36 -27.19 -34.60 34.97
N ARG A 37 -28.19 -34.31 35.82
CA ARG A 37 -28.97 -35.32 36.55
C ARG A 37 -30.24 -35.77 35.80
N GLY A 38 -30.52 -35.20 34.64
CA GLY A 38 -31.73 -35.48 33.86
C GLY A 38 -33.03 -35.00 34.51
N LEU A 39 -32.95 -34.03 35.43
CA LEU A 39 -34.10 -33.48 36.14
C LEU A 39 -34.72 -32.34 35.33
N LEU A 40 -36.05 -32.36 35.16
CA LEU A 40 -36.83 -31.33 34.46
C LEU A 40 -36.48 -31.13 32.96
N CYS A 41 -35.72 -32.04 32.35
CA CYS A 41 -35.46 -32.02 30.91
C CYS A 41 -36.74 -32.35 30.13
N ASP A 42 -37.16 -31.41 29.29
CA ASP A 42 -38.38 -31.46 28.46
C ASP A 42 -38.08 -31.72 26.97
N ILE A 43 -36.80 -31.89 26.61
CA ILE A 43 -36.36 -32.26 25.27
C ILE A 43 -35.12 -33.16 25.28
N VAL A 44 -35.10 -34.09 24.33
CA VAL A 44 -33.96 -34.95 23.98
C VAL A 44 -33.58 -34.69 22.52
N LEU A 45 -32.35 -34.19 22.31
CA LEU A 45 -31.76 -34.03 20.98
C LEU A 45 -31.06 -35.32 20.60
N HIS A 46 -31.44 -35.91 19.47
CA HIS A 46 -30.83 -37.10 18.93
C HIS A 46 -29.92 -36.72 17.76
N VAL A 47 -28.62 -37.00 17.88
CA VAL A 47 -27.63 -36.82 16.81
C VAL A 47 -26.90 -38.12 16.58
N SER A 48 -27.04 -38.65 15.37
CA SER A 48 -26.49 -39.95 14.95
C SER A 48 -26.85 -41.08 15.92
N ASN A 49 -26.01 -41.35 16.93
CA ASN A 49 -26.18 -42.44 17.91
C ASN A 49 -26.10 -41.97 19.37
N LYS A 50 -26.15 -40.65 19.63
CA LYS A 50 -26.09 -40.07 20.98
C LYS A 50 -27.35 -39.26 21.29
N GLU A 51 -27.82 -39.41 22.53
CA GLU A 51 -28.93 -38.65 23.09
C GLU A 51 -28.42 -37.56 24.04
N ILE A 52 -28.82 -36.31 23.80
CA ILE A 52 -28.46 -35.16 24.63
C ILE A 52 -29.74 -34.58 25.25
N LYS A 53 -29.86 -34.67 26.58
CA LYS A 53 -30.98 -34.10 27.34
C LYS A 53 -30.75 -32.60 27.60
N ALA A 54 -31.79 -31.79 27.40
CA ALA A 54 -31.74 -30.35 27.63
C ALA A 54 -33.12 -29.79 28.03
N HIS A 55 -33.15 -28.48 28.32
CA HIS A 55 -34.35 -27.70 28.60
C HIS A 55 -34.70 -26.80 27.40
N LYS A 56 -35.94 -26.87 26.89
CA LYS A 56 -36.44 -26.07 25.76
C LYS A 56 -36.26 -24.59 26.02
N VAL A 57 -36.54 -24.12 27.24
CA VAL A 57 -36.44 -22.70 27.62
C VAL A 57 -35.01 -22.17 27.50
N VAL A 58 -34.01 -22.95 27.89
CA VAL A 58 -32.60 -22.53 27.83
C VAL A 58 -32.13 -22.47 26.39
N LEU A 59 -32.45 -23.51 25.60
CA LEU A 59 -32.08 -23.56 24.18
C LEU A 59 -32.78 -22.45 23.37
N ALA A 60 -34.08 -22.23 23.58
CA ALA A 60 -34.83 -21.14 22.94
C ALA A 60 -34.35 -19.75 23.35
N SER A 61 -33.84 -19.57 24.57
CA SER A 61 -33.31 -18.29 25.02
C SER A 61 -31.96 -17.96 24.38
N CYS A 62 -31.16 -18.97 24.05
CA CYS A 62 -29.79 -18.81 23.54
C CYS A 62 -29.74 -18.82 22.00
N SER A 63 -30.63 -19.58 21.34
CA SER A 63 -30.62 -19.80 19.90
C SER A 63 -31.96 -19.38 19.27
N PRO A 64 -31.96 -18.43 18.32
CA PRO A 64 -33.14 -18.09 17.54
C PRO A 64 -33.70 -19.27 16.74
N TYR A 65 -32.84 -20.21 16.31
CA TYR A 65 -33.26 -21.43 15.62
C TYR A 65 -34.14 -22.31 16.53
N PHE A 66 -33.68 -22.59 17.75
CA PHE A 66 -34.48 -23.35 18.71
C PHE A 66 -35.71 -22.58 19.19
N HIS A 67 -35.63 -21.25 19.30
CA HIS A 67 -36.79 -20.42 19.59
C HIS A 67 -37.88 -20.62 18.54
N ALA A 68 -37.55 -20.40 17.26
CA ALA A 68 -38.49 -20.56 16.16
C ALA A 68 -39.04 -22.00 16.06
N MET A 69 -38.19 -23.00 16.31
CA MET A 69 -38.61 -24.41 16.32
C MET A 69 -39.63 -24.72 17.42
N PHE A 70 -39.49 -24.14 18.62
CA PHE A 70 -40.37 -24.44 19.75
C PHE A 70 -41.60 -23.53 19.83
N THR A 71 -41.55 -22.33 19.25
CA THR A 71 -42.66 -21.36 19.32
C THR A 71 -43.57 -21.36 18.09
N ASN A 72 -43.13 -21.86 16.93
CA ASN A 72 -44.01 -21.98 15.76
C ASN A 72 -44.98 -23.15 15.91
N GLU A 73 -46.17 -23.03 15.29
CA GLU A 73 -47.21 -24.08 15.23
C GLU A 73 -46.82 -25.30 14.36
N MET A 74 -45.53 -25.63 14.25
CA MET A 74 -45.04 -26.82 13.57
C MET A 74 -45.08 -28.06 14.47
N SER A 75 -44.99 -29.24 13.86
CA SER A 75 -45.04 -30.55 14.53
C SER A 75 -43.96 -30.73 15.61
N GLU A 76 -42.78 -30.12 15.44
CA GLU A 76 -41.65 -30.21 16.37
C GLU A 76 -41.93 -29.55 17.73
N SER A 77 -42.84 -28.57 17.79
CA SER A 77 -43.20 -27.89 19.04
C SER A 77 -43.76 -28.87 20.10
N ARG A 78 -44.48 -29.90 19.64
CA ARG A 78 -45.12 -30.92 20.47
C ARG A 78 -44.27 -32.17 20.70
N GLN A 79 -43.12 -32.28 20.03
CA GLN A 79 -42.24 -33.44 20.18
C GLN A 79 -41.29 -33.26 21.36
N THR A 80 -41.03 -34.38 22.06
CA THR A 80 -40.03 -34.49 23.12
C THR A 80 -38.67 -34.99 22.59
N HIS A 81 -38.64 -35.52 21.37
CA HIS A 81 -37.45 -36.00 20.69
C HIS A 81 -37.28 -35.27 19.37
N VAL A 82 -36.13 -34.62 19.16
CA VAL A 82 -35.81 -33.92 17.91
C VAL A 82 -34.52 -34.51 17.35
N THR A 83 -34.57 -35.00 16.11
CA THR A 83 -33.41 -35.50 15.38
C THR A 83 -32.77 -34.36 14.59
N LEU A 84 -31.52 -34.02 14.90
CA LEU A 84 -30.76 -33.04 14.11
C LEU A 84 -29.85 -33.78 13.15
N HIS A 85 -30.02 -33.49 11.86
CA HIS A 85 -29.16 -33.98 10.79
C HIS A 85 -28.04 -32.96 10.52
N ASP A 86 -26.91 -33.42 10.00
CA ASP A 86 -25.77 -32.58 9.55
C ASP A 86 -25.00 -31.82 10.65
N ILE A 87 -25.05 -32.30 11.90
CA ILE A 87 -24.25 -31.76 13.02
C ILE A 87 -23.38 -32.86 13.62
N ASP A 88 -22.11 -32.57 13.88
CA ASP A 88 -21.24 -33.49 14.62
C ASP A 88 -21.67 -33.61 16.10
N CYS A 89 -21.58 -34.82 16.64
CA CYS A 89 -22.04 -35.12 18.00
C CYS A 89 -21.27 -34.32 19.06
N GLN A 90 -19.96 -34.17 18.90
CA GLN A 90 -19.12 -33.44 19.86
C GLN A 90 -19.37 -31.93 19.76
N ALA A 91 -19.54 -31.41 18.54
CA ALA A 91 -19.88 -30.00 18.33
C ALA A 91 -21.21 -29.64 18.99
N LEU A 92 -22.26 -30.45 18.81
CA LEU A 92 -23.56 -30.19 19.44
C LEU A 92 -23.46 -30.23 20.98
N GLU A 93 -22.73 -31.19 21.54
CA GLU A 93 -22.53 -31.30 22.98
C GLU A 93 -21.83 -30.05 23.56
N GLN A 94 -20.82 -29.53 22.86
CA GLN A 94 -20.15 -28.27 23.23
C GLN A 94 -21.08 -27.05 23.11
N LEU A 95 -21.92 -26.98 22.07
CA LEU A 95 -22.87 -25.88 21.90
C LEU A 95 -24.00 -25.92 22.95
N VAL A 96 -24.50 -27.10 23.29
CA VAL A 96 -25.46 -27.26 24.39
C VAL A 96 -24.80 -26.86 25.70
N GLN A 97 -23.58 -27.32 25.98
CA GLN A 97 -22.86 -26.93 27.19
C GLN A 97 -22.66 -25.39 27.25
N TYR A 98 -22.30 -24.76 26.14
CA TYR A 98 -22.18 -23.32 26.01
C TYR A 98 -23.49 -22.59 26.35
N ALA A 99 -24.64 -23.12 25.98
CA ALA A 99 -25.93 -22.53 26.34
C ALA A 99 -26.18 -22.46 27.86
N TYR A 100 -25.51 -23.29 28.66
CA TYR A 100 -25.62 -23.28 30.13
C TYR A 100 -24.43 -22.60 30.83
N THR A 101 -23.22 -22.69 30.28
CA THR A 101 -22.01 -22.13 30.93
C THR A 101 -21.58 -20.79 30.37
N ALA A 102 -22.02 -20.43 29.16
CA ALA A 102 -21.52 -19.32 28.36
C ALA A 102 -20.01 -19.39 28.05
N GLU A 103 -19.40 -20.57 28.20
CA GLU A 103 -17.97 -20.82 27.97
C GLU A 103 -17.80 -21.88 26.89
N ILE A 104 -16.89 -21.63 25.93
CA ILE A 104 -16.53 -22.57 24.88
C ILE A 104 -15.04 -22.49 24.57
N VAL A 105 -14.42 -23.64 24.33
CA VAL A 105 -13.01 -23.76 23.95
C VAL A 105 -12.94 -24.03 22.46
N VAL A 106 -12.33 -23.12 21.70
CA VAL A 106 -12.14 -23.25 20.25
C VAL A 106 -10.67 -23.56 19.99
N GLY A 107 -10.40 -24.58 19.18
CA GLY A 107 -9.07 -25.01 18.75
C GLY A 107 -9.09 -25.58 17.33
N GLU A 108 -7.92 -26.01 16.84
CA GLU A 108 -7.75 -26.47 15.45
C GLU A 108 -8.60 -27.70 15.10
N GLY A 109 -8.70 -28.65 16.03
CA GLY A 109 -9.44 -29.91 15.81
C GLY A 109 -10.96 -29.78 15.86
N ASN A 110 -11.52 -28.71 16.43
CA ASN A 110 -12.97 -28.56 16.57
C ASN A 110 -13.56 -27.40 15.75
N VAL A 111 -12.77 -26.41 15.32
CA VAL A 111 -13.31 -25.22 14.64
C VAL A 111 -14.05 -25.56 13.33
N GLN A 112 -13.58 -26.58 12.60
CA GLN A 112 -14.19 -27.03 11.34
C GLN A 112 -15.58 -27.65 11.53
N THR A 113 -15.84 -28.32 12.66
CA THR A 113 -17.15 -28.92 12.97
C THR A 113 -18.03 -27.98 13.79
N LEU A 114 -17.43 -27.10 14.59
CA LEU A 114 -18.11 -26.18 15.48
C LEU A 114 -18.69 -24.97 14.75
N LEU A 115 -17.98 -24.35 13.80
CA LEU A 115 -18.48 -23.18 13.07
C LEU A 115 -19.75 -23.48 12.25
N PRO A 116 -19.83 -24.58 11.47
CA PRO A 116 -21.05 -24.92 10.73
C PRO A 116 -22.24 -25.15 11.66
N ALA A 117 -22.01 -25.88 12.77
CA ALA A 117 -23.03 -26.15 13.76
C ALA A 117 -23.52 -24.87 14.46
N ALA A 118 -22.61 -23.97 14.82
CA ALA A 118 -22.96 -22.67 15.41
C ALA A 118 -23.72 -21.77 14.43
N SER A 119 -23.35 -21.80 13.15
CA SER A 119 -24.04 -21.05 12.09
C SER A 119 -25.47 -21.56 11.87
N LEU A 120 -25.65 -22.89 11.77
CA LEU A 120 -26.95 -23.53 11.61
C LEU A 120 -27.87 -23.24 12.80
N LEU A 121 -27.35 -23.34 14.03
CA LEU A 121 -28.09 -23.04 15.25
C LEU A 121 -28.16 -21.53 15.56
N GLN A 122 -27.63 -20.66 14.69
CA GLN A 122 -27.63 -19.21 14.83
C GLN A 122 -27.04 -18.69 16.16
N LEU A 123 -26.03 -19.38 16.68
CA LEU A 123 -25.29 -19.00 17.89
C LEU A 123 -24.17 -18.00 17.53
N ASN A 124 -24.55 -16.73 17.33
CA ASN A 124 -23.63 -15.67 16.88
C ASN A 124 -22.39 -15.51 17.77
N GLY A 125 -22.52 -15.65 19.10
CA GLY A 125 -21.38 -15.52 20.02
C GLY A 125 -20.30 -16.57 19.80
N VAL A 126 -20.69 -17.82 19.52
CA VAL A 126 -19.75 -18.90 19.20
C VAL A 126 -19.18 -18.72 17.79
N ARG A 127 -20.03 -18.34 16.83
CA ARG A 127 -19.60 -18.04 15.45
C ARG A 127 -18.50 -16.98 15.43
N ASP A 128 -18.69 -15.88 16.15
CA ASP A 128 -17.74 -14.77 16.19
C ASP A 128 -16.44 -15.17 16.91
N ALA A 129 -16.51 -16.04 17.93
CA ALA A 129 -15.33 -16.61 18.58
C ALA A 129 -14.53 -17.52 17.63
N CYS A 130 -15.21 -18.39 16.87
CA CYS A 130 -14.59 -19.21 15.84
C CYS A 130 -13.96 -18.37 14.72
N CYS A 131 -14.64 -17.32 14.25
CA CYS A 131 -14.08 -16.40 13.27
C CYS A 131 -12.83 -15.69 13.80
N LYS A 132 -12.82 -15.22 15.06
CA LYS A 132 -11.63 -14.62 15.68
C LYS A 132 -10.45 -15.60 15.78
N PHE A 133 -10.73 -16.86 16.13
CA PHE A 133 -9.70 -17.91 16.16
C PHE A 133 -9.10 -18.12 14.77
N LEU A 134 -9.93 -18.28 13.73
CA LEU A 134 -9.47 -18.46 12.34
C LEU A 134 -8.67 -17.25 11.84
N LEU A 135 -9.08 -16.02 12.19
CA LEU A 135 -8.33 -14.81 11.85
C LEU A 135 -6.94 -14.78 12.49
N SER A 136 -6.80 -15.28 13.72
CA SER A 136 -5.51 -15.34 14.42
C SER A 136 -4.55 -16.39 13.88
N GLN A 137 -5.06 -17.36 13.10
CA GLN A 137 -4.32 -18.47 12.51
C GLN A 137 -4.16 -18.35 10.99
N LEU A 138 -4.43 -17.17 10.41
CA LEU A 138 -4.23 -16.94 8.96
C LEU A 138 -2.75 -17.08 8.61
N ASP A 139 -2.47 -18.01 7.71
CA ASP A 139 -1.14 -18.31 7.18
C ASP A 139 -1.21 -18.46 5.65
N PRO A 140 -0.14 -18.18 4.88
CA PRO A 140 -0.17 -18.35 3.43
C PRO A 140 -0.57 -19.76 2.98
N SER A 141 -0.30 -20.80 3.78
CA SER A 141 -0.65 -22.19 3.48
C SER A 141 -2.12 -22.56 3.69
N ASN A 142 -2.84 -21.86 4.56
CA ASN A 142 -4.22 -22.21 4.95
C ASN A 142 -5.28 -21.16 4.55
N CYS A 143 -4.83 -19.99 4.07
CA CYS A 143 -5.71 -18.86 3.83
C CYS A 143 -6.77 -19.12 2.73
N LEU A 144 -6.45 -19.96 1.74
CA LEU A 144 -7.38 -20.34 0.68
C LEU A 144 -8.45 -21.31 1.21
N GLY A 145 -8.04 -22.30 2.01
CA GLY A 145 -8.96 -23.17 2.75
C GLY A 145 -9.91 -22.38 3.66
N ILE A 146 -9.39 -21.46 4.48
CA ILE A 146 -10.21 -20.61 5.36
C ILE A 146 -11.17 -19.73 4.56
N ARG A 147 -10.72 -19.18 3.43
CA ARG A 147 -11.58 -18.39 2.53
C ARG A 147 -12.73 -19.23 1.95
N GLY A 148 -12.44 -20.43 1.43
CA GLY A 148 -13.46 -21.33 0.90
C GLY A 148 -14.45 -21.80 1.98
N PHE A 149 -13.94 -22.05 3.18
CA PHE A 149 -14.75 -22.38 4.35
C PHE A 149 -15.68 -21.23 4.76
N ALA A 150 -15.17 -19.99 4.77
CA ALA A 150 -15.97 -18.81 5.05
C ALA A 150 -17.06 -18.55 4.00
N ASP A 151 -16.77 -18.81 2.73
CA ASP A 151 -17.74 -18.70 1.62
C ASP A 151 -18.89 -19.70 1.79
N THR A 152 -18.54 -20.96 2.08
CA THR A 152 -19.52 -22.05 2.30
C THR A 152 -20.46 -21.75 3.46
N HIS A 153 -19.96 -21.13 4.54
CA HIS A 153 -20.75 -20.80 5.73
C HIS A 153 -21.27 -19.35 5.78
N SER A 154 -21.19 -18.62 4.66
CA SER A 154 -21.68 -17.23 4.53
C SER A 154 -21.12 -16.26 5.59
N CYS A 155 -19.90 -16.52 6.08
CA CYS A 155 -19.22 -15.68 7.06
C CYS A 155 -18.53 -14.50 6.36
N SER A 156 -19.30 -13.45 6.07
CA SER A 156 -18.83 -12.35 5.22
C SER A 156 -17.61 -11.58 5.74
N ASP A 157 -17.48 -11.37 7.06
CA ASP A 157 -16.35 -10.63 7.63
C ASP A 157 -15.04 -11.45 7.61
N LEU A 158 -15.14 -12.74 7.90
CA LEU A 158 -14.02 -13.68 7.77
C LEU A 158 -13.62 -13.82 6.31
N LEU A 159 -14.58 -13.94 5.40
CA LEU A 159 -14.33 -14.04 3.96
C LEU A 159 -13.58 -12.82 3.43
N LYS A 160 -14.04 -11.60 3.77
CA LYS A 160 -13.37 -10.35 3.36
C LYS A 160 -11.94 -10.27 3.91
N SER A 161 -11.74 -10.63 5.16
CA SER A 161 -10.43 -10.57 5.82
C SER A 161 -9.46 -11.62 5.25
N ALA A 162 -9.92 -12.86 5.07
CA ALA A 162 -9.14 -13.92 4.44
C ALA A 162 -8.81 -13.59 2.97
N HIS A 163 -9.79 -13.05 2.23
CA HIS A 163 -9.56 -12.60 0.85
C HIS A 163 -8.53 -11.46 0.79
N LYS A 164 -8.62 -10.48 1.69
CA LYS A 164 -7.61 -9.42 1.80
C LYS A 164 -6.22 -10.00 2.08
N TYR A 165 -6.10 -10.94 3.02
CA TYR A 165 -4.84 -11.59 3.33
C TYR A 165 -4.24 -12.32 2.10
N VAL A 166 -5.06 -13.05 1.35
CA VAL A 166 -4.64 -13.73 0.11
C VAL A 166 -4.08 -12.73 -0.92
N LEU A 167 -4.74 -11.57 -1.09
CA LEU A 167 -4.26 -10.54 -2.01
C LEU A 167 -2.95 -9.92 -1.56
N GLN A 168 -2.72 -9.81 -0.24
CA GLN A 168 -1.52 -9.22 0.35
C GLN A 168 -0.30 -10.15 0.31
N HIS A 169 -0.51 -11.47 0.41
CA HIS A 169 0.53 -12.51 0.42
C HIS A 169 0.54 -13.38 -0.84
N PHE A 170 0.01 -12.85 -1.95
CA PHE A 170 -0.22 -13.62 -3.17
C PHE A 170 1.00 -14.39 -3.69
N VAL A 171 2.21 -13.81 -3.61
CA VAL A 171 3.44 -14.46 -4.09
C VAL A 171 3.71 -15.77 -3.34
N GLU A 172 3.48 -15.80 -2.03
CA GLU A 172 3.67 -17.00 -1.20
C GLU A 172 2.53 -17.99 -1.42
N VAL A 173 1.29 -17.49 -1.42
CA VAL A 173 0.09 -18.31 -1.66
C VAL A 173 0.14 -19.00 -3.02
N SER A 174 0.64 -18.33 -4.06
CA SER A 174 0.72 -18.88 -5.42
C SER A 174 1.64 -20.11 -5.54
N LYS A 175 2.53 -20.33 -4.57
CA LYS A 175 3.45 -21.49 -4.53
C LYS A 175 2.86 -22.69 -3.79
N THR A 176 1.73 -22.51 -3.09
CA THR A 176 1.11 -23.57 -2.30
C THR A 176 0.34 -24.57 -3.16
N GLU A 177 0.20 -25.80 -2.67
CA GLU A 177 -0.62 -26.83 -3.35
C GLU A 177 -2.11 -26.45 -3.38
N GLU A 178 -2.62 -25.78 -2.34
CA GLU A 178 -4.01 -25.30 -2.28
C GLU A 178 -4.35 -24.42 -3.48
N PHE A 179 -3.43 -23.53 -3.87
CA PHE A 179 -3.61 -22.67 -5.04
C PHE A 179 -3.70 -23.48 -6.35
N MET A 180 -2.87 -24.52 -6.50
CA MET A 180 -2.84 -25.37 -7.70
C MET A 180 -4.13 -26.18 -7.88
N LEU A 181 -4.84 -26.47 -6.78
CA LEU A 181 -6.10 -27.22 -6.78
C LEU A 181 -7.35 -26.33 -6.93
N LEU A 182 -7.19 -25.00 -6.93
CA LEU A 182 -8.34 -24.09 -7.02
C LEU A 182 -9.11 -24.20 -8.35
N PRO A 183 -10.45 -24.05 -8.33
CA PRO A 183 -11.26 -23.94 -9.55
C PRO A 183 -10.95 -22.66 -10.36
N LEU A 184 -11.12 -22.74 -11.68
CA LEU A 184 -10.86 -21.64 -12.62
C LEU A 184 -11.49 -20.31 -12.20
N LYS A 185 -12.76 -20.32 -11.77
CA LYS A 185 -13.50 -19.10 -11.39
C LYS A 185 -12.80 -18.36 -10.25
N GLN A 186 -12.39 -19.08 -9.22
CA GLN A 186 -11.73 -18.46 -8.06
C GLN A 186 -10.34 -17.92 -8.40
N VAL A 187 -9.62 -18.60 -9.31
CA VAL A 187 -8.31 -18.15 -9.80
C VAL A 187 -8.45 -16.88 -10.65
N LEU A 188 -9.44 -16.82 -11.55
CA LEU A 188 -9.74 -15.61 -12.32
C LEU A 188 -10.14 -14.44 -11.41
N ASP A 189 -10.97 -14.68 -10.39
CA ASP A 189 -11.37 -13.66 -9.42
C ASP A 189 -10.16 -13.10 -8.66
N LEU A 190 -9.15 -13.93 -8.34
CA LEU A 190 -7.92 -13.48 -7.70
C LEU A 190 -7.03 -12.67 -8.65
N ILE A 191 -6.75 -13.19 -9.85
CA ILE A 191 -5.79 -12.57 -10.79
C ILE A 191 -6.35 -11.31 -11.45
N SER A 192 -7.67 -11.21 -11.61
CA SER A 192 -8.32 -10.01 -12.13
C SER A 192 -8.30 -8.84 -11.13
N SER A 193 -8.03 -9.09 -9.85
CA SER A 193 -8.04 -8.05 -8.81
C SER A 193 -6.89 -7.06 -8.98
N ASP A 194 -7.24 -5.76 -8.99
CA ASP A 194 -6.27 -4.66 -9.04
C ASP A 194 -5.48 -4.50 -7.73
N ASN A 195 -5.95 -5.13 -6.65
CA ASN A 195 -5.44 -5.01 -5.29
C ASN A 195 -4.38 -6.06 -4.92
N LEU A 196 -3.91 -6.87 -5.88
CA LEU A 196 -2.86 -7.86 -5.66
C LEU A 196 -1.52 -7.20 -5.30
N ASN A 197 -0.91 -7.69 -4.22
CA ASN A 197 0.42 -7.31 -3.79
C ASN A 197 1.48 -8.20 -4.44
N VAL A 198 1.99 -7.72 -5.56
CA VAL A 198 3.04 -8.39 -6.32
C VAL A 198 4.18 -7.40 -6.63
N PRO A 199 5.45 -7.82 -6.52
CA PRO A 199 6.59 -6.97 -6.85
C PRO A 199 6.67 -6.67 -8.35
N SER A 200 6.19 -7.58 -9.19
CA SER A 200 6.10 -7.43 -10.64
C SER A 200 4.98 -8.30 -11.20
N GLU A 201 4.48 -7.95 -12.39
CA GLU A 201 3.50 -8.79 -13.12
C GLU A 201 4.12 -10.10 -13.62
N GLU A 202 5.44 -10.23 -13.62
CA GLU A 202 6.11 -11.49 -13.93
C GLU A 202 5.75 -12.58 -12.92
N GLU A 203 5.60 -12.25 -11.63
CA GLU A 203 5.16 -13.20 -10.60
C GLU A 203 3.73 -13.69 -10.84
N VAL A 204 2.84 -12.80 -11.31
CA VAL A 204 1.47 -13.17 -11.68
C VAL A 204 1.48 -14.13 -12.88
N TYR A 205 2.31 -13.84 -13.90
CA TYR A 205 2.47 -14.73 -15.04
C TYR A 205 3.02 -16.10 -14.62
N ARG A 206 4.06 -16.14 -13.79
CA ARG A 206 4.65 -17.40 -13.26
C ARG A 206 3.61 -18.21 -12.48
N ALA A 207 2.82 -17.55 -11.62
CA ALA A 207 1.75 -18.18 -10.85
C ALA A 207 0.68 -18.80 -11.77
N VAL A 208 0.20 -18.06 -12.77
CA VAL A 208 -0.77 -18.54 -13.77
C VAL A 208 -0.22 -19.76 -14.51
N LEU A 209 1.01 -19.66 -14.98
CA LEU A 209 1.62 -20.75 -15.75
C LEU A 209 1.85 -21.99 -14.91
N SER A 210 2.25 -21.84 -13.64
CA SER A 210 2.38 -22.96 -12.70
C SER A 210 1.04 -23.66 -12.45
N TRP A 211 -0.04 -22.90 -12.31
CA TRP A 211 -1.40 -23.44 -12.16
C TRP A 211 -1.85 -24.22 -13.40
N VAL A 212 -1.57 -23.72 -14.62
CA VAL A 212 -1.89 -24.44 -15.86
C VAL A 212 -1.03 -25.69 -16.03
N LYS A 213 0.27 -25.63 -15.69
CA LYS A 213 1.20 -26.76 -15.82
C LYS A 213 0.89 -27.93 -14.88
N HIS A 214 0.15 -27.70 -13.80
CA HIS A 214 -0.29 -28.75 -12.88
C HIS A 214 -1.31 -29.72 -13.51
N ASP A 215 -2.18 -29.23 -14.41
CA ASP A 215 -3.14 -30.04 -15.16
C ASP A 215 -3.27 -29.47 -16.58
N VAL A 216 -2.33 -29.87 -17.44
CA VAL A 216 -2.21 -29.33 -18.79
C VAL A 216 -3.40 -29.75 -19.66
N ASP A 217 -3.86 -30.99 -19.53
CA ASP A 217 -4.87 -31.57 -20.41
C ASP A 217 -6.26 -30.93 -20.18
N GLY A 218 -6.63 -30.68 -18.92
CA GLY A 218 -7.89 -29.99 -18.58
C GLY A 218 -7.82 -28.47 -18.75
N ARG A 219 -6.69 -27.83 -18.41
CA ARG A 219 -6.62 -26.37 -18.25
C ARG A 219 -6.13 -25.60 -19.49
N ARG A 220 -5.59 -26.30 -20.51
CA ARG A 220 -5.08 -25.65 -21.73
C ARG A 220 -6.11 -24.78 -22.45
N GLN A 221 -7.39 -25.13 -22.38
CA GLN A 221 -8.46 -24.35 -23.02
C GLN A 221 -8.70 -23.00 -22.32
N HIS A 222 -8.31 -22.86 -21.05
CA HIS A 222 -8.56 -21.67 -20.23
C HIS A 222 -7.42 -20.65 -20.26
N VAL A 223 -6.29 -20.97 -20.88
CA VAL A 223 -5.11 -20.08 -20.99
C VAL A 223 -5.46 -18.69 -21.53
N PRO A 224 -6.27 -18.54 -22.61
CA PRO A 224 -6.57 -17.20 -23.13
C PRO A 224 -7.28 -16.30 -22.11
N TRP A 225 -8.20 -16.86 -21.32
CA TRP A 225 -8.93 -16.12 -20.30
C TRP A 225 -8.03 -15.68 -19.15
N LEU A 226 -7.12 -16.56 -18.72
CA LEU A 226 -6.13 -16.24 -17.69
C LEU A 226 -5.14 -15.18 -18.16
N MET A 227 -4.64 -15.30 -19.39
CA MET A 227 -3.68 -14.34 -19.97
C MET A 227 -4.26 -12.95 -20.16
N LYS A 228 -5.58 -12.83 -20.36
CA LYS A 228 -6.28 -11.54 -20.38
C LYS A 228 -6.27 -10.84 -19.02
N CYS A 229 -6.17 -11.58 -17.91
CA CYS A 229 -6.07 -11.01 -16.57
C CYS A 229 -4.63 -10.64 -16.18
N VAL A 230 -3.63 -11.20 -16.86
CA VAL A 230 -2.21 -10.83 -16.69
C VAL A 230 -1.93 -9.55 -17.47
N ARG A 231 -1.26 -8.59 -16.84
CA ARG A 231 -0.96 -7.29 -17.47
C ARG A 231 0.32 -7.38 -18.31
N LEU A 232 0.26 -8.16 -19.39
CA LEU A 232 1.39 -8.41 -20.31
C LEU A 232 2.19 -7.15 -20.72
N PRO A 233 1.59 -5.98 -20.99
CA PRO A 233 2.33 -4.76 -21.34
C PRO A 233 3.29 -4.24 -20.26
N LEU A 234 3.18 -4.71 -19.02
CA LEU A 234 4.03 -4.30 -17.89
C LEU A 234 5.15 -5.30 -17.59
N LEU A 235 5.25 -6.40 -18.35
CA LEU A 235 6.37 -7.33 -18.25
C LEU A 235 7.61 -6.70 -18.91
N ARG A 236 8.80 -7.08 -18.44
CA ARG A 236 10.04 -6.66 -19.11
C ARG A 236 10.11 -7.26 -20.51
N ARG A 237 10.68 -6.50 -21.46
CA ARG A 237 10.80 -6.92 -22.86
C ARG A 237 11.52 -8.27 -23.00
N ASP A 238 12.60 -8.46 -22.26
CA ASP A 238 13.41 -9.67 -22.32
C ASP A 238 12.60 -10.88 -21.83
N PHE A 239 11.80 -10.71 -20.77
CA PHE A 239 10.92 -11.77 -20.26
C PHE A 239 9.80 -12.12 -21.24
N LEU A 240 9.21 -11.12 -21.93
CA LEU A 240 8.21 -11.38 -22.98
C LEU A 240 8.79 -12.22 -24.12
N MET A 241 9.98 -11.87 -24.60
CA MET A 241 10.63 -12.57 -25.72
C MET A 241 11.16 -13.94 -25.32
N SER A 242 11.73 -14.08 -24.12
CA SER A 242 12.37 -15.34 -23.68
C SER A 242 11.39 -16.35 -23.10
N ASN A 243 10.31 -15.90 -22.44
CA ASN A 243 9.42 -16.79 -21.68
C ASN A 243 7.99 -16.83 -22.23
N VAL A 244 7.45 -15.71 -22.72
CA VAL A 244 6.05 -15.67 -23.18
C VAL A 244 5.93 -16.09 -24.65
N ASP A 245 6.81 -15.58 -25.51
CA ASP A 245 6.83 -15.98 -26.92
C ASP A 245 7.29 -17.43 -27.12
N THR A 246 8.20 -17.96 -26.30
CA THR A 246 8.72 -19.32 -26.44
C THR A 246 7.77 -20.41 -25.92
N GLU A 247 6.84 -20.08 -25.04
CA GLU A 247 5.99 -21.06 -24.37
C GLU A 247 4.90 -21.60 -25.32
N LEU A 248 4.91 -22.92 -25.53
CA LEU A 248 4.00 -23.61 -26.46
C LEU A 248 2.52 -23.41 -26.09
N LEU A 249 2.19 -23.32 -24.80
CA LEU A 249 0.81 -23.11 -24.35
C LEU A 249 0.22 -21.77 -24.81
N VAL A 250 1.07 -20.75 -24.97
CA VAL A 250 0.69 -19.41 -25.42
C VAL A 250 0.61 -19.35 -26.94
N ARG A 251 1.56 -19.97 -27.64
CA ARG A 251 1.63 -19.97 -29.12
C ARG A 251 0.48 -20.71 -29.82
N HIS A 252 -0.13 -21.68 -29.15
CA HIS A 252 -1.20 -22.48 -29.75
C HIS A 252 -2.54 -21.74 -29.85
N HIS A 253 -2.74 -20.66 -29.10
CA HIS A 253 -3.98 -19.87 -29.10
C HIS A 253 -3.79 -18.54 -29.84
N SER A 254 -4.67 -18.21 -30.78
CA SER A 254 -4.62 -16.95 -31.53
C SER A 254 -4.86 -15.74 -30.63
N GLU A 255 -5.79 -15.83 -29.68
CA GLU A 255 -6.12 -14.75 -28.74
C GLU A 255 -4.92 -14.30 -27.91
N CYS A 256 -4.07 -15.25 -27.48
CA CYS A 256 -2.84 -14.94 -26.75
C CYS A 256 -1.82 -14.20 -27.62
N LYS A 257 -1.78 -14.45 -28.94
CA LYS A 257 -0.92 -13.71 -29.87
C LYS A 257 -1.36 -12.27 -30.02
N ASP A 258 -2.66 -12.01 -30.05
CA ASP A 258 -3.18 -10.64 -30.11
C ASP A 258 -2.79 -9.84 -28.85
N LEU A 259 -2.88 -10.48 -27.67
CA LEU A 259 -2.42 -9.89 -26.41
C LEU A 259 -0.91 -9.64 -26.39
N LEU A 260 -0.11 -10.54 -26.98
CA LEU A 260 1.34 -10.37 -27.13
C LEU A 260 1.66 -9.20 -28.07
N ILE A 261 0.98 -9.11 -29.22
CA ILE A 261 1.17 -8.02 -30.21
C ILE A 261 0.87 -6.67 -29.57
N GLU A 262 -0.19 -6.59 -28.77
CA GLU A 262 -0.50 -5.38 -28.01
C GLU A 262 0.59 -5.01 -27.00
N ALA A 263 1.10 -5.98 -26.23
CA ALA A 263 2.20 -5.74 -25.31
C ALA A 263 3.44 -5.25 -26.06
N LEU A 264 3.81 -5.91 -27.17
CA LEU A 264 4.93 -5.50 -28.02
C LEU A 264 4.73 -4.08 -28.58
N LYS A 265 3.52 -3.73 -29.02
CA LYS A 265 3.18 -2.37 -29.45
C LYS A 265 3.39 -1.35 -28.34
N TYR A 266 3.03 -1.69 -27.10
CA TYR A 266 3.26 -0.83 -25.91
C TYR A 266 4.75 -0.61 -25.61
N HIS A 267 5.61 -1.60 -25.86
CA HIS A 267 7.07 -1.44 -25.77
C HIS A 267 7.65 -0.65 -26.95
N LEU A 268 7.14 -0.84 -28.15
CA LEU A 268 7.63 -0.18 -29.38
C LEU A 268 7.24 1.30 -29.47
N MET A 269 6.15 1.71 -28.81
CA MET A 269 5.63 3.09 -28.87
C MET A 269 5.55 3.76 -27.48
N PRO A 270 6.69 4.08 -26.82
CA PRO A 270 6.70 4.72 -25.50
C PRO A 270 5.97 6.08 -25.46
N GLU A 271 6.01 6.83 -26.55
CA GLU A 271 5.38 8.17 -26.67
C GLU A 271 3.86 8.08 -26.60
N GLN A 272 3.28 7.00 -27.13
CA GLN A 272 1.84 6.80 -27.20
C GLN A 272 1.28 6.06 -25.98
N ARG A 273 2.09 5.76 -24.94
CA ARG A 273 1.62 5.05 -23.73
C ARG A 273 0.43 5.74 -23.04
N GLY A 274 0.38 7.07 -23.08
CA GLY A 274 -0.75 7.84 -22.56
C GLY A 274 -2.06 7.60 -23.32
N VAL A 275 -1.99 7.35 -24.63
CA VAL A 275 -3.14 7.10 -25.51
C VAL A 275 -3.52 5.61 -25.55
N LEU A 276 -2.52 4.72 -25.41
CA LEU A 276 -2.68 3.26 -25.30
C LEU A 276 -3.16 2.81 -23.90
N GLY A 277 -3.67 3.74 -23.09
CA GLY A 277 -4.14 3.48 -21.73
C GLY A 277 -5.36 2.55 -21.71
N ASN A 278 -5.21 1.37 -21.13
CA ASN A 278 -6.30 0.45 -20.81
C ASN A 278 -6.08 -0.14 -19.41
N SER A 279 -6.99 -0.97 -18.90
CA SER A 279 -6.85 -1.56 -17.56
C SER A 279 -5.57 -2.40 -17.40
N ARG A 280 -4.99 -2.92 -18.48
CA ARG A 280 -3.78 -3.75 -18.49
C ARG A 280 -2.46 -2.97 -18.64
N THR A 281 -2.51 -1.69 -19.01
CA THR A 281 -1.30 -0.84 -19.08
C THR A 281 -1.10 0.00 -17.82
N ARG A 282 -1.98 -0.15 -16.82
CA ARG A 282 -1.85 0.47 -15.49
C ARG A 282 -1.25 -0.54 -14.52
N PRO A 283 -0.30 -0.17 -13.65
CA PRO A 283 0.19 -1.05 -12.57
C PRO A 283 -0.86 -1.33 -11.49
N ARG A 284 -0.73 -2.45 -10.77
CA ARG A 284 -1.63 -2.82 -9.66
C ARG A 284 -1.40 -1.89 -8.46
N ARG A 285 -2.44 -1.67 -7.66
CA ARG A 285 -2.40 -0.83 -6.45
C ARG A 285 -3.05 -1.59 -5.31
N CYS A 286 -2.26 -1.94 -4.31
CA CYS A 286 -2.74 -2.70 -3.16
C CYS A 286 -3.66 -1.86 -2.29
N GLU A 287 -4.77 -2.45 -1.86
CA GLU A 287 -5.69 -1.82 -0.94
C GLU A 287 -5.09 -1.79 0.48
N GLY A 288 -5.05 -0.60 1.08
CA GLY A 288 -4.46 -0.37 2.40
C GLY A 288 -2.97 -0.03 2.38
N ALA A 289 -2.35 0.10 1.20
CA ALA A 289 -1.04 0.71 1.10
C ALA A 289 -1.11 2.17 1.59
N SER A 290 -0.15 2.54 2.43
CA SER A 290 0.04 3.91 2.91
C SER A 290 1.25 4.53 2.24
N PRO A 291 1.22 5.83 1.95
CA PRO A 291 2.36 6.48 1.35
C PRO A 291 3.47 6.66 2.38
N VAL A 292 4.67 6.25 1.99
CA VAL A 292 5.92 6.38 2.73
C VAL A 292 6.83 7.29 1.93
N LEU A 293 7.32 8.34 2.58
CA LEU A 293 8.23 9.30 1.96
C LEU A 293 9.66 8.88 2.21
N PHE A 294 10.48 8.82 1.16
CA PHE A 294 11.89 8.50 1.25
C PHE A 294 12.73 9.74 0.99
N ALA A 295 13.63 10.06 1.91
CA ALA A 295 14.65 11.09 1.76
C ALA A 295 16.00 10.43 1.45
N VAL A 296 16.53 10.75 0.27
CA VAL A 296 17.70 10.10 -0.33
C VAL A 296 18.77 11.16 -0.63
N GLY A 297 20.02 10.87 -0.27
CA GLY A 297 21.16 11.73 -0.58
C GLY A 297 21.49 12.79 0.48
N GLN A 298 22.37 13.73 0.11
CA GLN A 298 23.35 14.36 1.00
C GLN A 298 22.90 14.75 2.43
N CYS A 299 23.76 14.36 3.38
CA CYS A 299 23.78 14.60 4.82
C CYS A 299 24.94 15.56 5.17
N ALA A 300 24.70 16.58 6.01
CA ALA A 300 25.76 17.37 6.63
C ALA A 300 26.14 16.73 7.99
N PRO A 301 27.44 16.57 8.32
CA PRO A 301 27.83 15.94 9.58
C PRO A 301 27.44 16.84 10.76
N GLU A 302 26.97 16.23 11.84
CA GLU A 302 26.82 16.90 13.12
C GLU A 302 28.21 17.08 13.75
N GLY A 303 28.64 18.33 13.88
CA GLY A 303 29.89 18.70 14.57
C GLY A 303 31.08 18.92 13.64
N GLY A 304 31.19 20.14 13.09
CA GLY A 304 32.44 20.81 12.69
C GLY A 304 33.38 20.14 11.67
N GLY A 305 33.15 18.89 11.27
CA GLY A 305 33.86 18.22 10.19
C GLY A 305 33.30 18.64 8.83
N SER A 306 34.19 18.76 7.83
CA SER A 306 33.95 19.25 6.46
C SER A 306 32.48 19.43 6.05
N LEU A 307 32.07 20.68 5.82
CA LEU A 307 30.76 21.13 5.29
C LEU A 307 30.32 20.45 3.97
N PHE A 308 31.11 19.50 3.46
CA PHE A 308 30.97 18.81 2.18
C PHE A 308 30.88 17.28 2.31
N ALA A 309 30.66 16.70 3.51
CA ALA A 309 30.48 15.26 3.60
C ALA A 309 29.25 14.84 2.77
N ILE A 310 29.41 13.82 1.92
CA ILE A 310 28.32 13.25 1.13
C ILE A 310 28.15 11.81 1.63
N HIS A 311 26.95 11.49 2.11
CA HIS A 311 26.59 10.15 2.58
C HIS A 311 25.56 9.53 1.64
N GLY A 312 25.56 8.21 1.57
CA GLY A 312 24.58 7.41 0.82
C GLY A 312 23.35 7.04 1.64
N ASP A 313 23.30 7.46 2.91
CA ASP A 313 22.26 7.05 3.85
C ASP A 313 20.90 7.54 3.41
N CYS A 314 19.90 6.70 3.59
CA CYS A 314 18.52 6.96 3.21
C CYS A 314 17.63 6.79 4.43
N GLU A 315 16.62 7.63 4.55
CA GLU A 315 15.65 7.54 5.62
C GLU A 315 14.24 7.66 5.06
N ALA A 316 13.30 6.98 5.70
CA ALA A 316 11.93 6.83 5.26
C ALA A 316 10.97 7.25 6.36
N TYR A 317 9.97 8.03 6.01
CA TYR A 317 8.99 8.61 6.90
C TYR A 317 7.65 7.88 6.76
N ASP A 318 7.25 7.25 7.86
CA ASP A 318 5.94 6.62 7.99
C ASP A 318 4.91 7.67 8.43
N THR A 319 3.98 7.98 7.53
CA THR A 319 2.90 8.94 7.74
C THR A 319 1.93 8.51 8.83
N ARG A 320 1.77 7.21 9.08
CA ARG A 320 0.84 6.67 10.08
C ARG A 320 1.38 6.86 11.49
N THR A 321 2.69 6.74 11.66
CA THR A 321 3.34 6.82 12.98
C THR A 321 4.05 8.16 13.23
N ASP A 322 4.13 9.04 12.23
CA ASP A 322 4.87 10.33 12.27
C ASP A 322 6.34 10.12 12.69
N ARG A 323 6.97 9.05 12.16
CA ARG A 323 8.32 8.62 12.54
C ARG A 323 9.18 8.35 11.31
N TRP A 324 10.46 8.67 11.48
CA TRP A 324 11.52 8.36 10.53
C TRP A 324 12.14 7.00 10.87
N HIS A 325 12.52 6.28 9.83
CA HIS A 325 13.20 4.99 9.89
C HIS A 325 14.42 5.02 8.97
N MET A 326 15.56 4.50 9.44
CA MET A 326 16.73 4.30 8.58
C MET A 326 16.49 3.13 7.63
N VAL A 327 16.79 3.33 6.35
CA VAL A 327 16.71 2.27 5.32
C VAL A 327 18.09 2.08 4.70
N ALA A 328 18.24 1.07 3.83
CA ALA A 328 19.52 0.75 3.23
C ALA A 328 20.14 1.95 2.50
N SER A 329 21.44 2.15 2.72
CA SER A 329 22.22 3.19 2.07
C SER A 329 22.50 2.84 0.61
N MET A 330 22.55 3.86 -0.26
CA MET A 330 22.98 3.71 -1.64
C MET A 330 24.43 3.22 -1.72
N SER A 331 24.76 2.46 -2.76
CA SER A 331 26.14 2.06 -3.05
C SER A 331 27.04 3.25 -3.38
N THR A 332 26.50 4.26 -4.08
CA THR A 332 27.21 5.49 -4.40
C THR A 332 26.72 6.64 -3.51
N ARG A 333 27.64 7.45 -3.00
CA ARG A 333 27.31 8.68 -2.26
C ARG A 333 26.84 9.74 -3.26
N ARG A 334 25.65 10.31 -3.07
CA ARG A 334 25.06 11.25 -4.04
C ARG A 334 24.51 12.50 -3.36
N ALA A 335 25.04 13.66 -3.75
CA ALA A 335 24.44 14.97 -3.53
C ALA A 335 23.77 15.47 -4.79
N ARG A 336 22.80 16.38 -4.68
CA ARG A 336 22.15 17.04 -5.84
C ARG A 336 21.59 16.02 -6.84
N VAL A 337 21.12 14.90 -6.27
CA VAL A 337 20.59 13.73 -6.96
C VAL A 337 19.15 13.99 -7.38
N GLY A 338 18.76 13.47 -8.54
CA GLY A 338 17.37 13.44 -8.94
C GLY A 338 16.73 12.15 -8.47
N VAL A 339 15.60 12.23 -7.77
CA VAL A 339 14.92 11.07 -7.21
C VAL A 339 13.48 11.03 -7.70
N ALA A 340 13.03 9.86 -8.14
CA ALA A 340 11.63 9.64 -8.47
C ALA A 340 11.20 8.20 -8.23
N ALA A 341 9.90 7.99 -8.08
CA ALA A 341 9.29 6.69 -7.88
C ALA A 341 8.58 6.21 -9.16
N ILE A 342 8.92 5.00 -9.62
CA ILE A 342 8.27 4.35 -10.76
C ILE A 342 8.19 2.84 -10.52
N GLY A 343 7.02 2.23 -10.77
CA GLY A 343 6.84 0.78 -10.65
C GLY A 343 7.13 0.23 -9.26
N ASN A 344 6.72 0.94 -8.21
CA ASN A 344 6.98 0.61 -6.80
C ASN A 344 8.48 0.53 -6.40
N ARG A 345 9.35 1.21 -7.15
CA ARG A 345 10.78 1.35 -6.86
C ARG A 345 11.18 2.82 -6.86
N LEU A 346 12.19 3.17 -6.09
CA LEU A 346 12.83 4.49 -6.19
C LEU A 346 13.98 4.42 -7.17
N TYR A 347 14.23 5.51 -7.88
CA TYR A 347 15.39 5.68 -8.75
C TYR A 347 16.18 6.90 -8.30
N ALA A 348 17.45 6.70 -7.98
CA ALA A 348 18.43 7.74 -7.72
C ALA A 348 19.27 7.98 -8.98
N VAL A 349 19.08 9.14 -9.61
CA VAL A 349 19.61 9.45 -10.94
C VAL A 349 20.70 10.50 -10.85
N GLY A 350 21.90 10.17 -11.32
CA GLY A 350 23.03 11.10 -11.38
C GLY A 350 23.44 11.64 -10.01
N GLY A 351 23.69 12.95 -9.93
CA GLY A 351 24.18 13.63 -8.74
C GLY A 351 25.69 13.85 -8.75
N TYR A 352 26.24 14.16 -7.58
CA TYR A 352 27.64 14.49 -7.36
C TYR A 352 28.16 13.71 -6.15
N ASP A 353 29.29 13.01 -6.29
CA ASP A 353 29.85 12.15 -5.23
C ASP A 353 30.88 12.84 -4.33
N GLY A 354 31.18 14.12 -4.60
CA GLY A 354 32.24 14.89 -3.91
C GLY A 354 33.47 15.10 -4.77
N THR A 355 33.56 14.37 -5.88
CA THR A 355 34.65 14.46 -6.85
C THR A 355 34.14 14.73 -8.26
N SER A 356 33.08 14.02 -8.68
CA SER A 356 32.63 13.96 -10.06
C SER A 356 31.11 14.06 -10.14
N ASP A 357 30.62 14.73 -11.19
CA ASP A 357 29.23 14.61 -11.62
C ASP A 357 28.99 13.22 -12.23
N LEU A 358 27.90 12.58 -11.82
CA LEU A 358 27.62 11.18 -12.10
C LEU A 358 26.61 11.02 -13.25
N ALA A 359 26.81 9.98 -14.06
CA ALA A 359 25.81 9.48 -15.01
C ALA A 359 25.10 8.21 -14.49
N THR A 360 25.61 7.61 -13.41
CA THR A 360 25.13 6.34 -12.87
C THR A 360 23.76 6.50 -12.23
N VAL A 361 22.99 5.41 -12.26
CA VAL A 361 21.64 5.32 -11.72
C VAL A 361 21.56 4.10 -10.82
N GLU A 362 20.86 4.21 -9.70
CA GLU A 362 20.61 3.11 -8.77
C GLU A 362 19.11 3.06 -8.49
N SER A 363 18.53 1.86 -8.39
CA SER A 363 17.14 1.67 -7.98
C SER A 363 17.05 1.00 -6.61
N TYR A 364 16.06 1.40 -5.81
CA TYR A 364 15.80 0.85 -4.49
C TYR A 364 14.53 0.01 -4.50
N ASP A 365 14.65 -1.18 -3.94
CA ASP A 365 13.52 -2.08 -3.70
C ASP A 365 13.07 -1.98 -2.23
N PRO A 366 11.85 -1.50 -1.96
CA PRO A 366 11.34 -1.38 -0.59
C PRO A 366 11.04 -2.73 0.06
N ILE A 367 10.87 -3.81 -0.71
CA ILE A 367 10.54 -5.15 -0.20
C ILE A 367 11.80 -5.83 0.34
N THR A 368 12.90 -5.77 -0.43
CA THR A 368 14.18 -6.35 -0.01
C THR A 368 15.06 -5.39 0.78
N ASN A 369 14.65 -4.11 0.89
CA ASN A 369 15.43 -3.03 1.51
C ASN A 369 16.86 -2.99 0.95
N SER A 370 16.99 -2.93 -0.38
CA SER A 370 18.29 -2.98 -1.05
C SER A 370 18.34 -2.11 -2.30
N TRP A 371 19.52 -1.53 -2.55
CA TRP A 371 19.83 -0.80 -3.79
C TRP A 371 20.48 -1.72 -4.82
N GLN A 372 20.18 -1.49 -6.09
CA GLN A 372 20.79 -2.18 -7.23
C GLN A 372 21.20 -1.17 -8.32
N PRO A 373 22.31 -1.41 -9.04
CA PRO A 373 22.73 -0.55 -10.14
C PRO A 373 21.78 -0.69 -11.34
N GLU A 374 21.53 0.43 -12.01
CA GLU A 374 20.74 0.51 -13.23
C GLU A 374 21.58 1.05 -14.39
N VAL A 375 21.02 1.00 -15.60
CA VAL A 375 21.68 1.53 -16.80
C VAL A 375 21.94 3.03 -16.62
N SER A 376 23.19 3.44 -16.84
CA SER A 376 23.63 4.82 -16.72
C SER A 376 23.07 5.70 -17.84
N MET A 377 22.87 6.98 -17.55
CA MET A 377 22.52 7.99 -18.55
C MET A 377 23.64 8.15 -19.59
N GLY A 378 23.30 8.71 -20.76
CA GLY A 378 24.30 9.07 -21.76
C GLY A 378 25.16 10.26 -21.32
N THR A 379 24.60 11.18 -20.52
CA THR A 379 25.28 12.38 -20.01
C THR A 379 25.38 12.37 -18.48
N ARG A 380 26.49 12.86 -17.94
CA ARG A 380 26.65 13.10 -16.49
C ARG A 380 25.77 14.29 -16.08
N ARG A 381 25.05 14.18 -14.96
CA ARG A 381 24.12 15.23 -14.52
C ARG A 381 24.07 15.33 -13.00
N SER A 382 24.44 16.48 -12.45
CA SER A 382 24.02 16.91 -11.11
C SER A 382 23.05 18.08 -11.18
N CYS A 383 22.35 18.37 -10.08
CA CYS A 383 21.40 19.49 -10.00
C CYS A 383 20.29 19.42 -11.07
N LEU A 384 19.98 18.21 -11.54
CA LEU A 384 18.98 17.93 -12.55
C LEU A 384 17.58 17.90 -11.95
N GLY A 385 16.57 18.00 -12.81
CA GLY A 385 15.20 17.66 -12.44
C GLY A 385 14.83 16.28 -12.99
N VAL A 386 14.15 15.49 -12.15
CA VAL A 386 13.68 14.15 -12.52
C VAL A 386 12.19 14.05 -12.25
N ALA A 387 11.45 13.48 -13.20
CA ALA A 387 10.01 13.25 -13.06
C ALA A 387 9.58 12.00 -13.80
N VAL A 388 8.41 11.48 -13.45
CA VAL A 388 7.82 10.30 -14.08
C VAL A 388 6.59 10.69 -14.88
N LEU A 389 6.53 10.28 -16.14
CA LEU A 389 5.40 10.51 -17.03
C LEU A 389 5.14 9.26 -17.85
N HIS A 390 3.90 8.77 -17.83
CA HIS A 390 3.45 7.58 -18.57
C HIS A 390 4.34 6.33 -18.38
N GLY A 391 4.83 6.11 -17.15
CA GLY A 391 5.69 4.96 -16.85
C GLY A 391 7.08 5.06 -17.47
N LEU A 392 7.55 6.28 -17.74
CA LEU A 392 8.91 6.59 -18.16
C LEU A 392 9.51 7.60 -17.18
N LEU A 393 10.80 7.48 -16.93
CA LEU A 393 11.57 8.36 -16.07
C LEU A 393 12.28 9.40 -16.93
N TYR A 394 12.12 10.68 -16.66
CA TYR A 394 12.72 11.76 -17.43
C TYR A 394 13.75 12.50 -16.60
N ALA A 395 14.93 12.74 -17.17
CA ALA A 395 16.01 13.52 -16.60
C ALA A 395 16.26 14.75 -17.48
N ALA A 396 16.05 15.95 -16.94
CA ALA A 396 16.19 17.20 -17.71
C ALA A 396 17.14 18.19 -17.03
N GLY A 397 17.96 18.85 -17.85
CA GLY A 397 18.88 19.90 -17.41
C GLY A 397 20.01 19.37 -16.52
N GLY A 398 20.43 20.23 -15.59
CA GLY A 398 21.54 19.93 -14.66
C GLY A 398 22.88 20.48 -15.13
N TYR A 399 23.96 19.87 -14.62
CA TYR A 399 25.36 20.23 -14.86
C TYR A 399 26.18 18.96 -15.09
N ASP A 400 27.05 18.97 -16.11
CA ASP A 400 27.86 17.80 -16.52
C ASP A 400 29.30 17.81 -15.98
N GLY A 401 29.66 18.81 -15.19
CA GLY A 401 31.03 19.07 -14.74
C GLY A 401 31.67 20.29 -15.40
N ALA A 402 31.18 20.69 -16.56
CA ALA A 402 31.70 21.82 -17.35
C ALA A 402 30.64 22.86 -17.73
N SER A 403 29.42 22.44 -18.05
CA SER A 403 28.39 23.29 -18.65
C SER A 403 27.01 23.07 -18.04
N CYS A 404 26.20 24.14 -18.00
CA CYS A 404 24.79 24.04 -17.68
C CYS A 404 24.05 23.41 -18.86
N LEU A 405 23.27 22.37 -18.59
CA LEU A 405 22.61 21.56 -19.62
C LEU A 405 21.20 22.08 -19.91
N ASN A 406 20.81 22.03 -21.19
CA ASN A 406 19.43 22.09 -21.65
C ASN A 406 18.94 20.75 -22.23
N SER A 407 19.84 19.78 -22.40
CA SER A 407 19.50 18.45 -22.89
C SER A 407 18.63 17.70 -21.89
N ALA A 408 17.81 16.79 -22.39
CA ALA A 408 17.00 15.90 -21.58
C ALA A 408 17.00 14.49 -22.18
N GLU A 409 16.91 13.50 -21.30
CA GLU A 409 16.91 12.08 -21.63
C GLU A 409 15.75 11.41 -20.89
N ARG A 410 15.17 10.37 -21.49
CA ARG A 410 14.16 9.53 -20.86
C ARG A 410 14.66 8.10 -20.72
N TYR A 411 14.21 7.41 -19.69
CA TYR A 411 14.50 6.03 -19.39
C TYR A 411 13.22 5.22 -19.36
N ASP A 412 13.25 4.10 -20.07
CA ASP A 412 12.19 3.11 -20.05
C ASP A 412 12.63 1.90 -19.20
N PRO A 413 12.03 1.68 -18.01
CA PRO A 413 12.39 0.57 -17.14
C PRO A 413 12.00 -0.80 -17.71
N LEU A 414 11.14 -0.85 -18.74
CA LEU A 414 10.70 -2.11 -19.36
C LEU A 414 11.70 -2.62 -20.40
N THR A 415 12.45 -1.73 -21.03
CA THR A 415 13.51 -2.06 -22.01
C THR A 415 14.91 -1.79 -21.47
N SER A 416 15.03 -1.14 -20.31
CA SER A 416 16.27 -0.71 -19.68
C SER A 416 17.13 0.19 -20.58
N THR A 417 16.50 1.12 -21.30
CA THR A 417 17.20 2.00 -22.25
C THR A 417 16.95 3.47 -21.97
N TRP A 418 18.03 4.25 -22.02
CA TRP A 418 17.97 5.71 -22.10
C TRP A 418 17.83 6.18 -23.55
N THR A 419 17.06 7.24 -23.78
CA THR A 419 16.88 7.84 -25.10
C THR A 419 16.84 9.36 -24.97
N SER A 420 17.63 10.05 -25.78
CA SER A 420 17.59 11.52 -25.84
C SER A 420 16.24 12.00 -26.37
N ILE A 421 15.70 13.04 -25.74
CA ILE A 421 14.49 13.74 -26.20
C ILE A 421 14.85 15.15 -26.65
N ALA A 422 13.87 15.92 -27.14
CA ALA A 422 14.11 17.31 -27.48
C ALA A 422 14.72 18.08 -26.30
N ALA A 423 15.69 18.94 -26.60
CA ALA A 423 16.32 19.79 -25.62
C ALA A 423 15.40 20.98 -25.28
N MET A 424 15.49 21.46 -24.04
CA MET A 424 14.85 22.70 -23.62
C MET A 424 15.47 23.88 -24.38
N SER A 425 14.70 24.96 -24.52
CA SER A 425 15.17 26.22 -25.12
C SER A 425 16.25 26.88 -24.25
N THR A 426 16.16 26.72 -22.93
CA THR A 426 17.06 27.34 -21.96
C THR A 426 17.91 26.29 -21.23
N ARG A 427 19.17 26.62 -20.92
CA ARG A 427 20.01 25.80 -20.03
C ARG A 427 19.54 25.98 -18.59
N ARG A 428 19.35 24.89 -17.85
CA ARG A 428 18.74 24.94 -16.51
C ARG A 428 19.49 24.03 -15.53
N ARG A 429 20.47 24.59 -14.82
CA ARG A 429 21.04 23.98 -13.61
C ARG A 429 20.13 24.25 -12.42
N TYR A 430 20.06 23.34 -11.44
CA TYR A 430 19.18 23.47 -10.28
C TYR A 430 17.68 23.57 -10.64
N VAL A 431 17.34 22.96 -11.77
CA VAL A 431 15.95 22.87 -12.26
C VAL A 431 15.18 21.84 -11.43
N ARG A 432 13.87 22.01 -11.38
CA ARG A 432 12.95 20.96 -10.95
C ARG A 432 12.00 20.63 -12.07
N VAL A 433 11.63 19.36 -12.15
CA VAL A 433 10.70 18.86 -13.16
C VAL A 433 9.54 18.21 -12.41
N ALA A 434 8.31 18.49 -12.84
CA ALA A 434 7.13 17.84 -12.31
C ALA A 434 6.16 17.49 -13.44
N THR A 435 5.31 16.51 -13.19
CA THR A 435 4.33 16.01 -14.16
C THR A 435 2.94 16.52 -13.82
N LEU A 436 2.31 17.24 -14.75
CA LEU A 436 0.94 17.75 -14.63
C LEU A 436 0.23 17.60 -15.97
N ASP A 437 -1.03 17.16 -15.97
CA ASP A 437 -1.87 17.02 -17.18
C ASP A 437 -1.14 16.33 -18.36
N SER A 438 -0.54 15.16 -18.11
CA SER A 438 0.20 14.36 -19.09
C SER A 438 1.39 15.06 -19.76
N SER A 439 1.92 16.13 -19.16
CA SER A 439 3.06 16.91 -19.64
C SER A 439 4.12 17.07 -18.55
N LEU A 440 5.37 17.34 -18.93
CA LEU A 440 6.42 17.71 -17.96
C LEU A 440 6.56 19.22 -17.90
N PHE A 441 6.85 19.76 -16.73
CA PHE A 441 7.10 21.17 -16.50
C PHE A 441 8.51 21.33 -15.93
N ALA A 442 9.42 21.95 -16.67
CA ALA A 442 10.74 22.33 -16.21
C ALA A 442 10.71 23.76 -15.66
N VAL A 443 10.88 23.87 -14.33
CA VAL A 443 10.60 25.09 -13.59
C VAL A 443 11.90 25.75 -13.12
N GLY A 444 12.09 27.01 -13.52
CA GLY A 444 13.19 27.86 -13.04
C GLY A 444 14.58 27.30 -13.34
N GLY A 445 15.49 27.46 -12.39
CA GLY A 445 16.90 27.06 -12.49
C GLY A 445 17.84 28.22 -12.72
N TYR A 446 19.04 27.90 -13.20
CA TYR A 446 20.15 28.82 -13.44
C TYR A 446 20.78 28.53 -14.81
N ASP A 447 20.91 29.55 -15.65
CA ASP A 447 21.34 29.42 -17.06
C ASP A 447 22.84 29.60 -17.30
N SER A 448 23.66 29.57 -16.24
CA SER A 448 25.07 29.98 -16.15
C SER A 448 25.31 31.46 -15.81
N SER A 449 24.32 32.33 -15.99
CA SER A 449 24.42 33.77 -15.74
C SER A 449 23.37 34.32 -14.79
N SER A 450 22.15 33.79 -14.83
CA SER A 450 21.00 34.35 -14.14
C SER A 450 20.07 33.29 -13.58
N HIS A 451 19.43 33.63 -12.46
CA HIS A 451 18.33 32.85 -11.90
C HIS A 451 17.07 33.06 -12.75
N LEU A 452 16.38 31.96 -13.06
CA LEU A 452 15.29 31.93 -14.01
C LEU A 452 13.92 31.97 -13.30
N ALA A 453 13.01 32.79 -13.83
CA ALA A 453 11.57 32.71 -13.55
C ALA A 453 10.80 31.96 -14.65
N THR A 454 11.46 31.65 -15.77
CA THR A 454 10.83 31.01 -16.93
C THR A 454 10.52 29.55 -16.67
N VAL A 455 9.46 29.06 -17.30
CA VAL A 455 9.01 27.67 -17.19
C VAL A 455 8.72 27.13 -18.58
N GLU A 456 9.13 25.88 -18.82
CA GLU A 456 8.91 25.19 -20.09
C GLU A 456 8.08 23.93 -19.88
N LYS A 457 7.09 23.72 -20.75
CA LYS A 457 6.23 22.55 -20.78
C LYS A 457 6.65 21.63 -21.93
N TYR A 458 6.92 20.38 -21.63
CA TYR A 458 7.19 19.32 -22.61
C TYR A 458 5.93 18.53 -22.93
N ASP A 459 5.65 18.41 -24.22
CA ASP A 459 4.65 17.47 -24.73
C ASP A 459 5.34 16.21 -25.29
N PRO A 460 5.09 15.03 -24.71
CA PRO A 460 5.69 13.78 -25.18
C PRO A 460 5.18 13.32 -26.55
N GLN A 461 4.01 13.79 -27.03
CA GLN A 461 3.47 13.38 -28.34
C GLN A 461 4.19 14.08 -29.49
N SER A 462 4.38 15.40 -29.37
CA SER A 462 5.12 16.18 -30.36
C SER A 462 6.64 16.15 -30.13
N ASN A 463 7.10 15.66 -28.97
CA ASN A 463 8.49 15.74 -28.53
C ASN A 463 9.01 17.18 -28.62
N THR A 464 8.26 18.14 -28.07
CA THR A 464 8.63 19.56 -28.08
C THR A 464 8.50 20.21 -26.71
N TRP A 465 9.36 21.19 -26.44
CA TRP A 465 9.26 22.09 -25.29
C TRP A 465 8.62 23.41 -25.71
N THR A 466 7.71 23.91 -24.91
CA THR A 466 6.98 25.17 -25.14
C THR A 466 7.10 26.07 -23.92
N ALA A 467 7.39 27.35 -24.12
CA ALA A 467 7.42 28.31 -23.03
C ALA A 467 6.00 28.60 -22.54
N ILE A 468 5.82 28.67 -21.23
CA ILE A 468 4.55 29.02 -20.58
C ILE A 468 4.70 30.28 -19.71
N ALA A 469 3.66 30.65 -18.97
CA ALA A 469 3.72 31.81 -18.09
C ALA A 469 4.88 31.70 -17.08
N ASN A 470 5.59 32.82 -16.90
CA ASN A 470 6.70 32.93 -15.96
C ASN A 470 6.18 32.97 -14.52
N MET A 471 6.98 32.42 -13.60
CA MET A 471 6.79 32.56 -12.16
C MET A 471 6.84 34.02 -11.72
N LEU A 472 6.23 34.31 -10.56
CA LEU A 472 6.24 35.62 -9.92
C LEU A 472 7.63 35.99 -9.41
N SER A 473 8.45 35.00 -9.05
CA SER A 473 9.83 35.18 -8.61
C SER A 473 10.79 34.28 -9.39
N ARG A 474 12.04 34.75 -9.53
CA ARG A 474 13.14 33.92 -10.05
C ARG A 474 13.52 32.90 -8.99
N ARG A 475 13.70 31.63 -9.39
CA ARG A 475 13.97 30.55 -8.44
C ARG A 475 14.93 29.53 -9.03
N SER A 476 16.01 29.25 -8.32
CA SER A 476 16.84 28.04 -8.49
C SER A 476 16.79 27.20 -7.22
N SER A 477 16.94 25.88 -7.32
CA SER A 477 16.95 24.98 -6.14
C SER A 477 15.68 25.09 -5.28
N ALA A 478 14.55 25.37 -5.90
CA ALA A 478 13.24 25.33 -5.26
C ALA A 478 12.76 23.87 -5.10
N GLY A 479 11.70 23.67 -4.32
CA GLY A 479 10.93 22.43 -4.33
C GLY A 479 9.71 22.58 -5.22
N VAL A 480 9.38 21.56 -6.01
CA VAL A 480 8.24 21.58 -6.95
C VAL A 480 7.43 20.30 -6.84
N ALA A 481 6.12 20.44 -6.65
CA ALA A 481 5.20 19.31 -6.52
C ALA A 481 3.84 19.63 -7.14
N VAL A 482 3.08 18.60 -7.48
CA VAL A 482 1.73 18.74 -8.02
C VAL A 482 0.71 18.25 -6.99
N LEU A 483 -0.26 19.08 -6.67
CA LEU A 483 -1.35 18.76 -5.73
C LEU A 483 -2.66 19.35 -6.25
N ASP A 484 -3.73 18.57 -6.20
CA ASP A 484 -5.08 18.96 -6.65
C ASP A 484 -5.12 19.58 -8.06
N GLY A 485 -4.31 19.07 -8.98
CA GLY A 485 -4.23 19.54 -10.38
C GLY A 485 -3.51 20.88 -10.56
N MET A 486 -2.79 21.35 -9.54
CA MET A 486 -2.03 22.60 -9.56
C MET A 486 -0.55 22.31 -9.31
N LEU A 487 0.34 23.06 -9.96
CA LEU A 487 1.78 22.94 -9.80
C LEU A 487 2.27 23.95 -8.76
N TYR A 488 2.79 23.48 -7.64
CA TYR A 488 3.31 24.32 -6.55
C TYR A 488 4.83 24.44 -6.62
N VAL A 489 5.34 25.64 -6.37
CA VAL A 489 6.77 25.95 -6.29
C VAL A 489 7.03 26.65 -4.96
N ALA A 490 7.83 26.02 -4.11
CA ALA A 490 8.16 26.53 -2.78
C ALA A 490 9.64 26.89 -2.67
N GLY A 491 9.92 28.03 -2.04
CA GLY A 491 11.28 28.46 -1.68
C GLY A 491 12.23 28.61 -2.87
N GLY A 492 13.47 28.17 -2.70
CA GLY A 492 14.57 28.35 -3.64
C GLY A 492 15.43 29.57 -3.33
N ASN A 493 16.29 29.92 -4.28
CA ASN A 493 17.15 31.11 -4.25
C ASN A 493 16.92 31.95 -5.52
N ASP A 494 16.68 33.25 -5.34
CA ASP A 494 16.43 34.22 -6.41
C ASP A 494 17.69 34.93 -6.94
N GLY A 495 18.86 34.60 -6.38
CA GLY A 495 20.15 35.23 -6.64
C GLY A 495 20.59 36.20 -5.54
N THR A 496 19.66 36.61 -4.66
CA THR A 496 19.94 37.54 -3.56
C THR A 496 19.71 36.87 -2.20
N SER A 497 18.63 36.11 -2.05
CA SER A 497 18.23 35.54 -0.77
C SER A 497 17.58 34.16 -0.88
N CYS A 498 17.66 33.41 0.22
CA CYS A 498 16.88 32.19 0.38
C CYS A 498 15.40 32.54 0.61
N LEU A 499 14.52 31.95 -0.19
CA LEU A 499 13.09 32.24 -0.19
C LEU A 499 12.31 31.29 0.72
N ASN A 500 11.26 31.81 1.34
CA ASN A 500 10.17 31.03 1.92
C ASN A 500 8.83 31.24 1.17
N SER A 501 8.79 32.11 0.17
CA SER A 501 7.59 32.36 -0.62
C SER A 501 7.21 31.11 -1.43
N VAL A 502 5.90 30.93 -1.60
CA VAL A 502 5.34 29.80 -2.34
C VAL A 502 4.36 30.35 -3.36
N GLU A 503 4.42 29.82 -4.58
CA GLU A 503 3.50 30.16 -5.65
C GLU A 503 2.94 28.89 -6.29
N ARG A 504 1.73 28.94 -6.81
CA ARG A 504 1.12 27.83 -7.54
C ARG A 504 0.65 28.27 -8.91
N PHE A 505 0.73 27.35 -9.86
CA PHE A 505 0.34 27.53 -11.24
C PHE A 505 -0.96 26.79 -11.54
N ASN A 506 -1.88 27.51 -12.16
CA ASN A 506 -3.13 26.96 -12.68
C ASN A 506 -2.97 26.67 -14.19
N PRO A 507 -2.94 25.39 -14.62
CA PRO A 507 -2.75 25.05 -16.03
C PRO A 507 -3.90 25.52 -16.92
N LYS A 508 -5.12 25.63 -16.39
CA LYS A 508 -6.30 26.07 -17.16
C LYS A 508 -6.27 27.58 -17.44
N ALA A 509 -5.80 28.35 -16.46
CA ALA A 509 -5.72 29.80 -16.57
C ALA A 509 -4.35 30.29 -17.09
N ASN A 510 -3.36 29.40 -17.15
CA ASN A 510 -1.96 29.73 -17.47
C ASN A 510 -1.42 30.90 -16.64
N THR A 511 -1.70 30.91 -15.33
CA THR A 511 -1.33 31.98 -14.41
C THR A 511 -0.74 31.44 -13.12
N TRP A 512 0.14 32.24 -12.51
CA TRP A 512 0.75 31.99 -11.21
C TRP A 512 0.09 32.86 -10.15
N GLU A 513 -0.12 32.29 -8.97
CA GLU A 513 -0.64 33.01 -7.80
C GLU A 513 0.17 32.67 -6.55
N GLY A 514 0.37 33.66 -5.68
CA GLY A 514 1.05 33.47 -4.40
C GLY A 514 0.14 32.75 -3.39
N VAL A 515 0.71 31.82 -2.63
CA VAL A 515 0.04 31.16 -1.50
C VAL A 515 0.82 31.41 -0.21
N ALA A 516 0.35 30.87 0.92
CA ALA A 516 1.01 31.09 2.20
C ALA A 516 2.49 30.67 2.15
N PRO A 517 3.42 31.53 2.62
CA PRO A 517 4.83 31.20 2.64
C PRO A 517 5.12 30.11 3.67
N MET A 518 6.20 29.37 3.44
CA MET A 518 6.78 28.45 4.41
C MET A 518 7.20 29.19 5.68
N ASN A 519 7.22 28.48 6.80
CA ASN A 519 7.68 29.00 8.08
C ASN A 519 9.20 29.24 8.06
N ILE A 520 9.94 28.41 7.34
CA ILE A 520 11.40 28.46 7.22
C ILE A 520 11.77 28.76 5.76
N ARG A 521 12.81 29.57 5.56
CA ARG A 521 13.40 29.79 4.23
C ARG A 521 14.12 28.51 3.81
N ARG A 522 13.91 28.04 2.58
CA ARG A 522 14.50 26.76 2.13
C ARG A 522 14.99 26.87 0.70
N SER A 523 16.26 26.58 0.50
CA SER A 523 16.87 26.30 -0.80
C SER A 523 17.43 24.89 -0.82
N THR A 524 17.52 24.25 -1.98
CA THR A 524 18.00 22.86 -2.13
C THR A 524 17.21 21.82 -1.35
N HIS A 525 16.01 22.17 -0.87
CA HIS A 525 15.05 21.23 -0.33
C HIS A 525 14.36 20.48 -1.47
N ASP A 526 13.52 19.53 -1.10
CA ASP A 526 12.59 18.92 -2.04
C ASP A 526 11.14 19.09 -1.56
N LEU A 527 10.21 19.03 -2.50
CA LEU A 527 8.79 19.18 -2.24
C LEU A 527 8.05 17.99 -2.85
N VAL A 528 7.19 17.35 -2.06
CA VAL A 528 6.40 16.21 -2.54
C VAL A 528 4.96 16.30 -2.07
N ALA A 529 4.03 15.85 -2.90
CA ALA A 529 2.62 15.75 -2.55
C ALA A 529 2.32 14.36 -1.98
N MET A 530 1.63 14.31 -0.85
CA MET A 530 1.28 13.07 -0.16
C MET A 530 0.05 13.29 0.72
N ASP A 531 -0.91 12.37 0.68
CA ASP A 531 -2.16 12.41 1.47
C ASP A 531 -2.98 13.71 1.38
N GLY A 532 -2.89 14.42 0.26
CA GLY A 532 -3.56 15.72 0.08
C GLY A 532 -2.84 16.91 0.73
N TRP A 533 -1.59 16.73 1.16
CA TRP A 533 -0.71 17.77 1.68
C TRP A 533 0.55 17.88 0.81
N LEU A 534 1.25 19.03 0.89
CA LEU A 534 2.62 19.13 0.38
C LEU A 534 3.59 19.02 1.54
N TYR A 535 4.71 18.32 1.37
CA TYR A 535 5.77 18.19 2.36
C TYR A 535 7.04 18.82 1.81
N ALA A 536 7.55 19.86 2.49
CA ALA A 536 8.85 20.47 2.21
C ALA A 536 9.89 19.86 3.14
N VAL A 537 10.86 19.15 2.57
CA VAL A 537 11.79 18.29 3.31
C VAL A 537 13.21 18.81 3.22
N GLY A 538 13.83 19.07 4.37
CA GLY A 538 15.25 19.47 4.47
C GLY A 538 15.57 20.78 3.75
N GLY A 539 16.72 20.82 3.10
CA GLY A 539 17.28 21.99 2.43
C GLY A 539 18.25 22.78 3.29
N ASN A 540 18.43 24.05 2.93
CA ASN A 540 19.31 24.99 3.59
C ASN A 540 18.62 26.36 3.69
N ASP A 541 18.68 26.99 4.87
CA ASP A 541 18.03 28.26 5.16
C ASP A 541 18.83 29.51 4.73
N GLY A 542 20.01 29.30 4.14
CA GLY A 542 21.01 30.33 3.83
C GLY A 542 22.22 30.28 4.76
N SER A 543 22.12 29.55 5.88
CA SER A 543 23.18 29.41 6.87
C SER A 543 23.46 27.95 7.25
N SER A 544 22.42 27.15 7.46
CA SER A 544 22.51 25.82 8.04
C SER A 544 21.71 24.81 7.21
N SER A 545 22.21 23.57 7.17
CA SER A 545 21.46 22.45 6.61
C SER A 545 20.35 22.03 7.57
N LEU A 546 19.18 21.77 7.02
CA LEU A 546 17.95 21.53 7.75
C LEU A 546 17.63 20.04 7.80
N ASN A 547 17.19 19.56 8.97
CA ASN A 547 16.47 18.29 9.12
C ASN A 547 14.96 18.50 9.32
N SER A 548 14.54 19.77 9.39
CA SER A 548 13.15 20.14 9.64
C SER A 548 12.27 19.86 8.43
N ILE A 549 11.00 19.61 8.71
CA ILE A 549 9.98 19.32 7.71
C ILE A 549 8.76 20.15 8.04
N GLU A 550 8.13 20.68 7.00
CA GLU A 550 6.86 21.37 7.11
C GLU A 550 5.89 20.83 6.06
N LYS A 551 4.63 20.69 6.46
CA LYS A 551 3.55 20.26 5.58
C LYS A 551 2.51 21.35 5.39
N TYR A 552 2.08 21.52 4.15
CA TYR A 552 1.12 22.53 3.72
C TYR A 552 -0.26 21.89 3.51
N ASN A 553 -1.29 22.52 4.08
CA ASN A 553 -2.67 22.17 3.80
C ASN A 553 -3.28 23.17 2.80
N PRO A 554 -3.65 22.74 1.59
CA PRO A 554 -4.24 23.63 0.59
C PRO A 554 -5.61 24.17 1.01
N ARG A 555 -6.35 23.48 1.89
CA ARG A 555 -7.69 23.88 2.35
C ARG A 555 -7.64 25.03 3.35
N SER A 556 -6.63 25.04 4.22
CA SER A 556 -6.46 26.11 5.21
C SER A 556 -5.41 27.16 4.79
N ASN A 557 -4.70 26.92 3.69
CA ASN A 557 -3.59 27.75 3.21
C ASN A 557 -2.56 28.04 4.32
N LYS A 558 -2.10 26.99 5.01
CA LYS A 558 -1.16 27.09 6.13
C LYS A 558 -0.12 25.97 6.12
N TRP A 559 1.08 26.31 6.58
CA TRP A 559 2.19 25.39 6.84
C TRP A 559 2.25 25.04 8.31
N VAL A 560 2.41 23.75 8.62
CA VAL A 560 2.62 23.23 9.98
C VAL A 560 3.87 22.36 10.01
N ALA A 561 4.59 22.36 11.13
CA ALA A 561 5.76 21.49 11.29
C ALA A 561 5.34 20.00 11.34
N ALA A 562 6.23 19.13 10.86
CA ALA A 562 6.14 17.67 10.97
C ALA A 562 7.39 17.11 11.67
N SER A 563 7.39 15.82 11.99
CA SER A 563 8.56 15.16 12.60
C SER A 563 9.82 15.34 11.74
N CYS A 564 10.93 15.71 12.39
CA CYS A 564 12.18 16.02 11.72
C CYS A 564 12.95 14.74 11.36
N MET A 565 13.72 14.81 10.27
CA MET A 565 14.68 13.76 9.90
C MET A 565 15.73 13.58 11.01
N PHE A 566 16.32 12.38 11.07
CA PHE A 566 17.47 12.15 11.93
C PHE A 566 18.66 13.01 11.48
N THR A 567 18.79 13.16 10.16
CA THR A 567 19.96 13.79 9.56
C THR A 567 19.61 15.12 8.91
N ARG A 568 20.50 16.11 9.02
CA ARG A 568 20.38 17.38 8.30
C ARG A 568 20.77 17.19 6.85
N ARG A 569 19.84 17.47 5.92
CA ARG A 569 20.03 17.18 4.49
C ARG A 569 19.78 18.39 3.62
N SER A 570 20.76 18.75 2.82
CA SER A 570 20.65 19.78 1.78
C SER A 570 20.91 19.16 0.42
N SER A 571 20.25 19.62 -0.63
CA SER A 571 20.25 18.96 -1.95
C SER A 571 19.79 17.50 -1.87
N VAL A 572 18.79 17.26 -1.01
CA VAL A 572 18.10 15.98 -0.83
C VAL A 572 17.19 15.71 -2.02
N GLY A 573 17.08 14.44 -2.42
CA GLY A 573 16.03 13.99 -3.33
C GLY A 573 14.97 13.22 -2.57
N VAL A 574 13.71 13.49 -2.85
CA VAL A 574 12.58 12.92 -2.13
C VAL A 574 11.58 12.31 -3.10
N ALA A 575 11.07 11.13 -2.75
CA ALA A 575 9.99 10.49 -3.48
C ALA A 575 9.08 9.70 -2.54
N VAL A 576 7.87 9.42 -2.99
CA VAL A 576 6.85 8.70 -2.22
C VAL A 576 6.57 7.35 -2.88
N LEU A 577 6.51 6.31 -2.06
CA LEU A 577 6.06 4.97 -2.45
C LEU A 577 4.83 4.58 -1.63
N GLU A 578 3.94 3.80 -2.23
CA GLU A 578 2.76 3.25 -1.55
C GLU A 578 3.09 1.85 -1.04
N LEU A 579 3.20 1.69 0.29
CA LEU A 579 3.65 0.45 0.93
C LEU A 579 2.62 -0.04 1.96
N LEU A 580 2.39 -1.36 2.00
CA LEU A 580 1.40 -1.98 2.88
C LEU A 580 1.95 -2.27 4.29
N ASN A 581 3.20 -2.74 4.38
CA ASN A 581 3.80 -3.24 5.63
C ASN A 581 5.16 -2.54 5.87
N PHE A 582 5.12 -1.24 6.18
CA PHE A 582 6.31 -0.46 6.51
C PHE A 582 6.35 -0.13 8.02
N PRO A 583 7.52 -0.22 8.68
CA PRO A 583 8.83 -0.67 8.18
C PRO A 583 8.90 -2.19 7.95
N PRO A 584 9.72 -2.69 7.00
CA PRO A 584 9.87 -4.12 6.79
C PRO A 584 10.41 -4.83 8.05
N PRO A 585 10.01 -6.08 8.33
CA PRO A 585 10.32 -6.77 9.59
C PRO A 585 11.81 -6.99 9.88
N SER A 586 12.68 -6.85 8.87
CA SER A 586 14.15 -6.88 9.00
C SER A 586 14.79 -5.53 9.32
N SER A 587 14.00 -4.46 9.45
CA SER A 587 14.53 -3.13 9.78
C SER A 587 15.01 -3.13 11.23
N PRO A 588 16.27 -2.75 11.53
CA PRO A 588 16.69 -2.56 12.90
C PRO A 588 15.86 -1.41 13.49
N THR A 589 14.87 -1.74 14.32
CA THR A 589 14.22 -0.76 15.18
C THR A 589 15.24 -0.31 16.19
N LEU A 590 15.96 0.77 15.90
CA LEU A 590 16.66 1.53 16.93
C LEU A 590 15.58 2.14 17.82
N SER A 591 15.24 1.43 18.90
CA SER A 591 14.49 1.99 20.00
C SER A 591 15.36 3.09 20.61
N VAL A 592 15.02 4.34 20.30
CA VAL A 592 15.56 5.48 21.04
C VAL A 592 15.04 5.32 22.47
N SER A 593 15.94 4.88 23.35
CA SER A 593 15.72 4.90 24.78
C SER A 593 15.59 6.36 25.18
N SER A 594 14.37 6.75 25.53
CA SER A 594 14.10 8.00 26.24
C SER A 594 14.64 7.87 27.65
N THR A 595 15.92 8.19 27.84
CA THR A 595 16.54 8.56 29.12
C THR A 595 16.95 10.01 28.97
N SER A 596 16.18 11.01 29.42
CA SER A 596 15.81 11.39 30.79
C SER A 596 16.52 12.71 31.10
N LEU A 597 15.69 13.76 31.31
CA LEU A 597 15.91 15.04 32.01
C LEU A 597 17.23 15.79 31.84
#